data_AF-A0A7X5DHC7-F1
#
_entry.id   AF-A0A7X5DHC7-F1
#
_cell.length_a   1.000
_cell.length_b   1.000
_cell.length_c   1.000
_cell.angle_alpha   90.00
_cell.angle_beta   90.00
_cell.angle_gamma   90.00
#
_symmetry.space_group_name_H-M   'P 1'
#
loop_
_entity.id
_entity.type
_entity.pdbx_description
1 polymer ?
#
loop_
_entity_poly.entity_id
_entity_poly.type
_entity_poly.pdbx_seq_one_letter_code
_entity_poly.pdbx_strand_id
1 'polypeptide(L)'
;CKEAGFAPKTVGIDTWGVDFVLLDADDNLVGDAVAYRDARTNGMYEVADAIMAPEELYRRVGLQRQPFNTIYQLLALQREHPGQLEAADTFLMIPDYLNFLLTGQKAVEYTNASTTGLLNAETGAWDETVMAAFAIPRRLFPNV
;
A
#
# COMPACT_ATOMS: atom_id res chain seq x y z
N CYS A 1 15.31 -9.75 -27.73
CA CYS A 1 14.98 -11.12 -27.26
C CYS A 1 14.49 -12.02 -28.40
N LYS A 2 13.33 -11.73 -29.00
CA LYS A 2 12.76 -12.56 -30.09
C LYS A 2 13.70 -12.74 -31.29
N GLU A 3 14.33 -11.66 -31.77
CA GLU A 3 15.29 -11.70 -32.88
C GLU A 3 16.58 -12.44 -32.55
N ALA A 4 16.92 -12.56 -31.26
CA ALA A 4 18.07 -13.31 -30.76
C ALA A 4 17.71 -14.77 -30.38
N GLY A 5 16.49 -15.23 -30.69
CA GLY A 5 16.02 -16.59 -30.38
C GLY A 5 15.67 -16.84 -28.91
N PHE A 6 15.65 -15.81 -28.06
CA PHE A 6 15.30 -15.95 -26.64
C PHE A 6 13.79 -15.87 -26.42
N ALA A 7 13.23 -16.92 -25.80
CA ALA A 7 11.87 -16.98 -25.32
C ALA A 7 11.86 -17.10 -23.78
N PRO A 8 11.56 -16.02 -23.03
CA PRO A 8 11.57 -16.06 -21.57
C PRO A 8 10.52 -17.06 -21.05
N LYS A 9 10.89 -17.83 -20.03
CA LYS A 9 10.01 -18.80 -19.37
C LYS A 9 9.29 -18.23 -18.16
N THR A 10 9.88 -17.20 -17.57
CA THR A 10 9.38 -16.50 -16.39
C THR A 10 9.62 -15.00 -16.56
N VAL A 11 8.83 -14.21 -15.85
CA VAL A 11 9.00 -12.76 -15.71
C VAL A 11 8.84 -12.42 -14.23
N GLY A 12 9.62 -11.47 -13.75
CA GLY A 12 9.49 -10.89 -12.41
C GLY A 12 9.37 -9.38 -12.53
N ILE A 13 8.59 -8.78 -11.64
CA ILE A 13 8.40 -7.33 -11.58
C ILE A 13 8.89 -6.86 -10.22
N ASP A 14 9.85 -5.96 -10.21
CA ASP A 14 10.24 -5.16 -9.05
C ASP A 14 9.97 -3.68 -9.32
N THR A 15 9.65 -2.95 -8.25
CA THR A 15 9.39 -1.51 -8.30
C THR A 15 9.93 -0.86 -7.03
N TRP A 16 9.84 0.47 -6.97
CA TRP A 16 9.93 1.15 -5.68
C TRP A 16 8.74 0.77 -4.78
N GLY A 17 8.88 1.00 -3.46
CA GLY A 17 7.84 0.71 -2.47
C GLY A 17 6.83 1.84 -2.28
N VAL A 18 6.02 1.72 -1.23
CA VAL A 18 5.05 2.69 -0.67
C VAL A 18 3.86 3.12 -1.53
N ASP A 19 4.02 3.25 -2.84
CA ASP A 19 2.96 3.68 -3.74
C ASP A 19 1.99 2.54 -4.04
N PHE A 20 0.72 2.90 -4.25
CA PHE A 20 -0.37 1.95 -4.39
C PHE A 20 -1.45 2.46 -5.32
N VAL A 21 -2.31 1.54 -5.72
CA VAL A 21 -3.58 1.81 -6.38
C VAL A 21 -4.73 1.24 -5.56
N LEU A 22 -5.91 1.81 -5.77
CA LEU A 22 -7.17 1.27 -5.31
C LEU A 22 -7.97 0.81 -6.52
N LEU A 23 -8.62 -0.35 -6.41
CA LEU A 23 -9.51 -0.88 -7.42
C LEU A 23 -10.92 -1.00 -6.85
N ASP A 24 -11.93 -0.72 -7.67
CA ASP A 24 -13.34 -0.97 -7.35
C ASP A 24 -13.72 -2.45 -7.54
N ALA A 25 -15.01 -2.76 -7.36
CA ALA A 25 -15.55 -4.12 -7.48
C ALA A 25 -15.39 -4.73 -8.88
N ASP A 26 -15.26 -3.88 -9.91
CA ASP A 26 -15.14 -4.24 -11.32
C ASP A 26 -13.68 -4.15 -11.81
N ASP A 27 -12.72 -4.06 -10.88
CA ASP A 27 -11.28 -3.95 -11.12
C ASP A 27 -10.83 -2.66 -11.84
N ASN A 28 -11.65 -1.61 -11.82
CA ASN A 28 -11.27 -0.30 -12.33
C ASN A 28 -10.54 0.52 -11.27
N LEU A 29 -9.59 1.37 -11.70
CA LEU A 29 -8.87 2.27 -10.80
C LEU A 29 -9.82 3.27 -10.12
N VAL A 30 -9.71 3.36 -8.80
CA VAL A 30 -10.33 4.40 -7.98
C VAL A 30 -9.30 5.50 -7.72
N GLY A 31 -9.38 6.56 -8.51
CA GLY A 31 -8.42 7.66 -8.46
C GLY A 31 -7.08 7.32 -9.14
N ASP A 32 -6.12 8.24 -9.02
CA ASP A 32 -4.80 8.11 -9.63
C ASP A 32 -3.81 7.40 -8.69
N ALA A 33 -2.84 6.69 -9.28
CA ALA A 33 -1.64 6.28 -8.56
C ALA A 33 -0.80 7.53 -8.26
N VAL A 34 -0.70 7.91 -6.98
CA VAL A 34 0.03 9.10 -6.57
C VAL A 34 1.47 8.74 -6.21
N ALA A 35 2.43 9.50 -6.74
CA ALA A 35 3.85 9.27 -6.48
C ALA A 35 4.20 9.67 -5.04
N TYR A 36 5.09 8.90 -4.41
CA TYR A 36 5.62 9.15 -3.05
C TYR A 36 6.22 10.55 -2.83
N ARG A 37 6.48 11.32 -3.88
CA ARG A 37 6.99 12.70 -3.84
C ARG A 37 5.90 13.78 -3.78
N ASP A 38 4.64 13.38 -3.88
CA ASP A 38 3.52 14.31 -3.77
C ASP A 38 3.47 14.95 -2.38
N ALA A 39 3.11 16.24 -2.32
CA ALA A 39 3.09 17.03 -1.10
C ALA A 39 1.89 16.71 -0.19
N ARG A 40 0.93 15.87 -0.61
CA ARG A 40 -0.31 15.56 0.13
C ARG A 40 -0.08 15.01 1.54
N THR A 41 1.06 14.37 1.79
CA THR A 41 1.37 13.82 3.12
C THR A 41 1.95 14.85 4.08
N ASN A 42 2.18 16.10 3.64
CA ASN A 42 2.63 17.18 4.51
C ASN A 42 1.64 17.39 5.66
N GLY A 43 2.15 17.36 6.88
CA GLY A 43 1.34 17.50 8.09
C GLY A 43 0.58 16.24 8.51
N MET A 44 0.74 15.09 7.82
CA MET A 44 0.13 13.82 8.26
C MET A 44 0.81 13.21 9.48
N TYR A 45 1.96 13.73 9.83
CA TYR A 45 2.70 13.33 11.00
C TYR A 45 1.94 13.65 12.30
N GLU A 46 1.53 14.89 12.46
CA GLU A 46 0.77 15.37 13.62
C GLU A 46 -0.56 14.62 13.77
N VAL A 47 -1.14 14.21 12.64
CA VAL A 47 -2.38 13.41 12.59
C VAL A 47 -2.14 12.00 13.10
N ALA A 48 -1.12 11.33 12.57
CA ALA A 48 -0.76 9.98 12.98
C ALA A 48 -0.39 9.92 14.47
N ASP A 49 0.35 10.91 14.96
CA ASP A 49 0.83 10.94 16.36
C ASP A 49 -0.31 11.17 17.35
N ALA A 50 -1.37 11.86 16.93
CA ALA A 50 -2.59 12.00 17.71
C ALA A 50 -3.42 10.69 17.78
N ILE A 51 -3.21 9.77 16.84
CA ILE A 51 -3.87 8.45 16.78
C ILE A 51 -3.05 7.41 17.55
N MET A 52 -1.74 7.35 17.30
CA MET A 52 -0.83 6.38 17.88
C MET A 52 0.56 7.01 18.05
N ALA A 53 1.13 6.90 19.25
CA ALA A 53 2.47 7.42 19.51
C ALA A 53 3.52 6.80 18.56
N PRO A 54 4.48 7.58 18.04
CA PRO A 54 5.50 7.10 17.11
C PRO A 54 6.24 5.85 17.57
N GLU A 55 6.56 5.76 18.86
CA GLU A 55 7.29 4.61 19.43
C GLU A 55 6.44 3.34 19.44
N GLU A 56 5.13 3.47 19.64
CA GLU A 56 4.19 2.33 19.58
C GLU A 56 4.01 1.86 18.15
N LEU A 57 3.81 2.78 17.20
CA LEU A 57 3.72 2.44 15.79
C LEU A 57 5.01 1.73 15.33
N TYR A 58 6.17 2.27 15.66
CA TYR A 58 7.47 1.66 15.35
C TYR A 58 7.61 0.26 15.96
N ARG A 59 7.20 0.06 17.22
CA ARG A 59 7.28 -1.26 17.88
C ARG A 59 6.45 -2.31 17.13
N ARG A 60 5.31 -1.92 16.58
CA ARG A 60 4.40 -2.81 15.86
C ARG A 60 4.87 -3.15 14.46
N VAL A 61 5.28 -2.14 13.68
CA VAL A 61 5.53 -2.31 12.24
C VAL A 61 7.00 -2.28 11.85
N GLY A 62 7.91 -1.98 12.79
CA GLY A 62 9.35 -1.99 12.58
C GLY A 62 9.89 -0.94 11.59
N LEU A 63 9.01 -0.10 11.03
CA LEU A 63 9.34 0.81 9.94
C LEU A 63 9.66 2.21 10.47
N GLN A 64 10.80 2.75 10.05
CA GLN A 64 11.14 4.14 10.32
C GLN A 64 10.11 5.07 9.68
N ARG A 65 9.81 6.14 10.40
CA ARG A 65 8.82 7.13 9.99
C ARG A 65 9.36 7.99 8.86
N GLN A 66 8.85 7.75 7.65
CA GLN A 66 9.09 8.57 6.46
C GLN A 66 7.77 9.15 5.98
N PRO A 67 7.73 10.42 5.53
CA PRO A 67 6.48 11.13 5.25
C PRO A 67 5.71 10.50 4.08
N PHE A 68 6.39 9.67 3.29
CA PHE A 68 5.85 9.03 2.11
C PHE A 68 5.41 7.58 2.31
N ASN A 69 5.58 6.99 3.51
CA ASN A 69 5.09 5.64 3.78
C ASN A 69 3.58 5.55 3.53
N THR A 70 3.10 4.41 3.04
CA THR A 70 1.70 4.18 2.64
C THR A 70 0.69 4.60 3.70
N ILE A 71 0.97 4.35 4.99
CA ILE A 71 0.10 4.78 6.09
C ILE A 71 -0.20 6.30 6.08
N TYR A 72 0.79 7.14 5.77
CA TYR A 72 0.59 8.60 5.68
C TYR A 72 -0.10 9.01 4.39
N GLN A 73 0.16 8.28 3.30
CA GLN A 73 -0.57 8.46 2.04
C GLN A 73 -2.06 8.14 2.19
N LEU A 74 -2.41 7.08 2.93
CA LEU A 74 -3.80 6.72 3.23
C LEU A 74 -4.49 7.73 4.15
N LEU A 75 -3.78 8.29 5.15
CA LEU A 75 -4.29 9.38 5.97
C LEU A 75 -4.58 10.65 5.14
N ALA A 76 -3.68 11.00 4.22
CA ALA A 76 -3.90 12.12 3.29
C ALA A 76 -5.13 11.85 2.40
N LEU A 77 -5.24 10.63 1.86
CA LEU A 77 -6.36 10.20 1.03
C LEU A 77 -7.71 10.30 1.77
N GLN A 78 -7.77 9.84 3.02
CA GLN A 78 -8.98 9.96 3.85
C GLN A 78 -9.43 11.42 4.03
N ARG A 79 -8.49 12.37 4.05
CA ARG A 79 -8.79 13.81 4.20
C ARG A 79 -9.20 14.47 2.90
N GLU A 80 -8.48 14.19 1.82
CA GLU A 80 -8.68 14.83 0.51
C GLU A 80 -9.87 14.23 -0.24
N HIS A 81 -9.99 12.90 -0.19
CA HIS A 81 -10.94 12.11 -0.98
C HIS A 81 -11.54 10.96 -0.16
N PRO A 82 -12.29 11.23 0.92
CA PRO A 82 -12.83 10.20 1.82
C PRO A 82 -13.66 9.13 1.12
N GLY A 83 -14.32 9.46 0.01
CA GLY A 83 -15.13 8.50 -0.76
C GLY A 83 -14.32 7.45 -1.51
N GLN A 84 -13.01 7.62 -1.71
CA GLN A 84 -12.20 6.66 -2.48
C GLN A 84 -11.98 5.34 -1.74
N LEU A 85 -11.76 5.37 -0.43
CA LEU A 85 -11.65 4.12 0.35
C LEU A 85 -12.97 3.35 0.43
N GLU A 86 -14.10 4.08 0.41
CA GLU A 86 -15.42 3.45 0.39
C GLU A 86 -15.74 2.84 -0.97
N ALA A 87 -15.38 3.52 -2.07
CA ALA A 87 -15.59 3.04 -3.44
C ALA A 87 -14.63 1.89 -3.83
N ALA A 88 -13.51 1.73 -3.12
CA ALA A 88 -12.54 0.68 -3.37
C ALA A 88 -12.98 -0.65 -2.75
N ASP A 89 -12.55 -1.74 -3.39
CA ASP A 89 -12.63 -3.12 -2.92
C ASP A 89 -11.26 -3.81 -2.84
N THR A 90 -10.24 -3.29 -3.50
CA THR A 90 -8.88 -3.87 -3.45
C THR A 90 -7.80 -2.79 -3.37
N PHE A 91 -6.82 -3.01 -2.50
CA PHE A 91 -5.55 -2.31 -2.43
C PHE A 91 -4.46 -3.17 -3.09
N LEU A 92 -3.67 -2.59 -3.99
CA LEU A 92 -2.48 -3.24 -4.57
C LEU A 92 -1.33 -2.24 -4.61
N MET A 93 -0.11 -2.68 -4.26
CA MET A 93 1.09 -1.89 -4.48
C MET A 93 1.47 -1.92 -5.97
N ILE A 94 2.36 -1.04 -6.42
CA ILE A 94 2.70 -0.93 -7.86
C ILE A 94 3.12 -2.28 -8.52
N PRO A 95 4.01 -3.12 -7.93
CA PRO A 95 4.39 -4.37 -8.60
C PRO A 95 3.24 -5.37 -8.61
N ASP A 96 2.44 -5.38 -7.55
CA ASP A 96 1.26 -6.23 -7.41
C ASP A 96 0.20 -5.87 -8.45
N TYR A 97 -0.03 -4.57 -8.69
CA TYR A 97 -0.94 -4.09 -9.72
C TYR A 97 -0.45 -4.45 -11.13
N LEU A 98 0.84 -4.28 -11.41
CA LEU A 98 1.41 -4.69 -12.71
C LEU A 98 1.32 -6.21 -12.91
N ASN A 99 1.56 -7.00 -11.85
CA ASN A 99 1.36 -8.45 -11.89
C ASN A 99 -0.12 -8.80 -12.12
N PHE A 100 -1.05 -8.10 -11.48
CA PHE A 100 -2.49 -8.27 -11.69
C PHE A 100 -2.87 -8.00 -13.15
N LEU A 101 -2.37 -6.92 -13.76
CA LEU A 101 -2.64 -6.62 -15.18
C LEU A 101 -2.15 -7.72 -16.14
N LEU A 102 -1.09 -8.46 -15.78
CA LEU A 102 -0.55 -9.54 -16.60
C LEU A 102 -1.21 -10.90 -16.35
N THR A 103 -1.71 -11.13 -15.14
CA THR A 103 -2.09 -12.48 -14.66
C THR A 103 -3.56 -12.60 -14.23
N GLY A 104 -4.24 -11.48 -14.01
CA GLY A 104 -5.54 -11.43 -13.34
C GLY A 104 -5.52 -11.83 -11.87
N GLN A 105 -4.35 -12.04 -11.26
CA GLN A 105 -4.22 -12.45 -9.86
C GLN A 105 -3.87 -11.25 -8.97
N LYS A 106 -4.68 -11.05 -7.92
CA LYS A 106 -4.45 -10.04 -6.88
C LYS A 106 -3.67 -10.71 -5.75
N ALA A 107 -2.42 -10.31 -5.57
CA ALA A 107 -1.56 -10.78 -4.50
C ALA A 107 -0.77 -9.59 -3.95
N VAL A 108 -0.32 -9.68 -2.69
CA VAL A 108 0.59 -8.70 -2.12
C VAL A 108 1.90 -9.40 -1.80
N GLU A 109 2.99 -8.89 -2.38
CA GLU A 109 4.32 -9.42 -2.09
C GLU A 109 4.86 -8.85 -0.76
N TYR A 110 5.38 -9.74 0.09
CA TYR A 110 5.81 -9.43 1.46
C TYR A 110 6.83 -8.30 1.57
N THR A 111 7.87 -8.28 0.72
CA THR A 111 8.91 -7.25 0.82
C THR A 111 8.35 -5.87 0.50
N ASN A 112 7.41 -5.75 -0.44
CA ASN A 112 6.74 -4.48 -0.70
C ASN A 112 5.80 -4.08 0.44
N ALA A 113 5.00 -5.04 0.95
CA ALA A 113 4.11 -4.81 2.08
C ALA A 113 4.84 -4.27 3.32
N SER A 114 6.08 -4.70 3.55
CA SER A 114 6.92 -4.23 4.66
C SER A 114 7.26 -2.73 4.60
N THR A 115 7.09 -2.09 3.43
CA THR A 115 7.33 -0.64 3.24
C THR A 115 6.12 0.23 3.59
N THR A 116 4.95 -0.38 3.84
CA THR A 116 3.69 0.35 3.99
C THR A 116 3.53 1.07 5.33
N GLY A 117 4.17 0.55 6.37
CA GLY A 117 3.88 0.93 7.76
C GLY A 117 2.59 0.32 8.30
N LEU A 118 2.06 -0.72 7.65
CA LEU A 118 0.86 -1.45 8.07
C LEU A 118 1.12 -2.94 8.35
N LEU A 119 2.31 -3.44 8.03
CA LEU A 119 2.69 -4.84 8.28
C LEU A 119 3.25 -4.99 9.69
N ASN A 120 2.76 -5.95 10.44
CA ASN A 120 3.30 -6.28 11.76
C ASN A 120 4.68 -6.94 11.61
N ALA A 121 5.69 -6.39 12.29
CA ALA A 121 7.09 -6.81 12.15
C ALA A 121 7.39 -8.20 12.73
N GLU A 122 6.57 -8.70 13.66
CA GLU A 122 6.78 -10.01 14.29
C GLU A 122 6.06 -11.13 13.53
N THR A 123 4.85 -10.86 13.05
CA THR A 123 3.98 -11.88 12.42
C THR A 123 4.10 -11.92 10.91
N GLY A 124 4.55 -10.84 10.26
CA GLY A 124 4.61 -10.72 8.81
C GLY A 124 3.23 -10.61 8.13
N ALA A 125 2.17 -10.38 8.90
CA ALA A 125 0.82 -10.11 8.41
C ALA A 125 0.43 -8.65 8.64
N TRP A 126 -0.67 -8.20 8.03
CA TRP A 126 -1.21 -6.87 8.31
C TRP A 126 -1.52 -6.68 9.79
N ASP A 127 -1.05 -5.58 10.39
CA ASP A 127 -1.33 -5.23 11.77
C ASP A 127 -2.76 -4.65 11.89
N GLU A 128 -3.73 -5.51 12.16
CA GLU A 128 -5.14 -5.11 12.27
C GLU A 128 -5.39 -4.08 13.39
N THR A 129 -4.53 -4.01 14.41
CA THR A 129 -4.65 -2.97 15.45
C THR A 129 -4.26 -1.60 14.90
N VAL A 130 -3.15 -1.52 14.16
CA VAL A 130 -2.74 -0.29 13.47
C VAL A 130 -3.81 0.10 12.44
N MET A 131 -4.24 -0.83 11.59
CA MET A 131 -5.24 -0.53 10.57
C MET A 131 -6.55 0.00 11.19
N ALA A 132 -7.06 -0.65 12.25
CA ALA A 132 -8.25 -0.20 12.94
C ALA A 132 -8.07 1.18 13.59
N ALA A 133 -6.94 1.44 14.26
CA ALA A 133 -6.67 2.73 14.90
C ALA A 133 -6.63 3.89 13.88
N PHE A 134 -6.10 3.63 12.67
CA PHE A 134 -6.01 4.61 11.59
C PHE A 134 -7.24 4.62 10.66
N ALA A 135 -8.31 3.90 11.02
CA ALA A 135 -9.52 3.74 10.21
C ALA A 135 -9.25 3.27 8.76
N ILE A 136 -8.23 2.43 8.59
CA ILE A 136 -7.86 1.82 7.30
C ILE A 136 -8.64 0.50 7.18
N PRO A 137 -9.52 0.36 6.19
CA PRO A 137 -10.42 -0.79 6.09
C PRO A 137 -9.66 -2.06 5.67
N ARG A 138 -9.47 -3.01 6.60
CA ARG A 138 -8.81 -4.30 6.37
C ARG A 138 -9.36 -5.08 5.17
N ARG A 139 -10.65 -4.92 4.85
CA ARG A 139 -11.32 -5.58 3.71
C ARG A 139 -10.65 -5.30 2.35
N LEU A 140 -9.96 -4.18 2.20
CA LEU A 140 -9.31 -3.81 0.92
C LEU A 140 -8.06 -4.65 0.64
N PHE A 141 -7.44 -5.22 1.68
CA PHE A 141 -6.08 -5.75 1.57
C PHE A 141 -6.10 -7.26 1.36
N PRO A 142 -5.57 -7.80 0.26
CA PRO A 142 -5.28 -9.23 0.16
C PRO A 142 -4.35 -9.68 1.28
N ASN A 143 -4.35 -10.97 1.64
CA ASN A 143 -3.36 -11.48 2.59
C ASN A 143 -1.95 -11.41 2.00
N VAL A 144 -0.98 -11.14 2.87
CA VAL A 144 0.46 -11.19 2.57
C VAL A 144 0.95 -12.63 2.67
#